data_AF-A0A7V9R9L6-F1
#
_entry.id   AF-A0A7V9R9L6-F1
#
_cell.length_a   1.000
_cell.length_b   1.000
_cell.length_c   1.000
_cell.angle_alpha   90.00
_cell.angle_beta   90.00
_cell.angle_gamma   90.00
#
_symmetry.space_group_name_H-M   'P 1'
#
loop_
_entity.id
_entity.type
_entity.pdbx_description
1 polymer ?
#
loop_
_entity_poly.entity_id
_entity_poly.type
_entity_poly.pdbx_seq_one_letter_code
_entity_poly.pdbx_strand_id
1 'polypeptide(L)'
;VTRCPFMWVDKGMPLVRGLVQGFPKKPGSIWMTRPVTVGRAGPRLEPGGRFGATLSASDRRLAEATLELTALSESGPTVNSPPLLNTRLFPAWDGEDEPLYEHVWAGGRDREISPIWEGRATLEVFDSPADELAALAPVRVGSGFWFSFGYTVDGGSRVE
;
A
#
# COMPACT_ATOMS: atom_id res chain seq x y z
N VAL A 1 3.58 7.69 -14.54
CA VAL A 1 4.41 7.13 -13.45
C VAL A 1 3.61 7.14 -12.17
N THR A 2 3.80 6.13 -11.32
CA THR A 2 3.22 6.07 -9.98
C THR A 2 4.32 6.36 -8.96
N ARG A 3 3.98 7.09 -7.89
CA ARG A 3 4.87 7.36 -6.75
C ARG A 3 4.28 6.75 -5.48
N CYS A 4 5.13 6.24 -4.61
CA CYS A 4 4.76 5.84 -3.26
C CYS A 4 5.41 6.80 -2.26
N PRO A 5 4.72 7.88 -1.84
CA PRO A 5 5.27 8.85 -0.90
C PRO A 5 5.31 8.33 0.53
N PHE A 6 4.40 7.44 0.90
CA PHE A 6 4.31 6.85 2.22
C PHE A 6 4.01 5.36 2.14
N MET A 7 4.63 4.57 3.01
CA MET A 7 4.34 3.15 3.18
C MET A 7 4.61 2.73 4.62
N TRP A 8 3.78 1.84 5.17
CA TRP A 8 4.01 1.23 6.48
C TRP A 8 4.03 -0.29 6.38
N VAL A 9 4.78 -0.93 7.26
CA VAL A 9 4.86 -2.38 7.43
C VAL A 9 5.00 -2.74 8.90
N ASP A 10 4.64 -3.98 9.26
CA ASP A 10 4.61 -4.48 10.64
C ASP A 10 5.79 -5.41 10.98
N LYS A 11 6.70 -5.66 10.03
CA LYS A 11 7.87 -6.53 10.18
C LYS A 11 9.16 -5.87 9.68
N GLY A 12 10.27 -6.21 10.34
CA GLY A 12 11.60 -5.66 10.02
C GLY A 12 12.12 -6.03 8.62
N MET A 13 11.98 -7.29 8.19
CA MET A 13 12.51 -7.71 6.89
C MET A 13 11.84 -7.00 5.69
N PRO A 14 10.49 -6.87 5.62
CA PRO A 14 9.84 -6.02 4.63
C PRO A 14 10.27 -4.55 4.70
N LEU A 15 10.54 -4.00 5.89
CA LEU A 15 10.99 -2.62 6.07
C LEU A 15 12.34 -2.41 5.38
N VAL A 16 13.36 -3.17 5.78
CA VAL A 16 14.72 -3.07 5.24
C VAL A 16 14.72 -3.31 3.73
N ARG A 17 14.05 -4.37 3.26
CA ARG A 17 13.94 -4.66 1.82
C ARG A 17 13.25 -3.53 1.05
N GLY A 18 12.31 -2.81 1.67
CA GLY A 18 11.68 -1.65 1.05
C GLY A 18 12.65 -0.50 0.85
N LEU A 19 13.44 -0.16 1.88
CA LEU A 19 14.44 0.91 1.80
C LEU A 19 15.49 0.61 0.71
N VAL A 20 15.93 -0.65 0.59
CA VAL A 20 16.83 -1.10 -0.50
C VAL A 20 16.22 -0.86 -1.89
N GLN A 21 14.91 -0.94 -2.03
CA GLN A 21 14.17 -0.67 -3.28
C GLN A 21 13.74 0.80 -3.44
N GLY A 22 14.07 1.67 -2.49
CA GLY A 22 13.64 3.06 -2.43
C GLY A 22 12.18 3.29 -2.01
N PHE A 23 11.51 2.28 -1.44
CA PHE A 23 10.21 2.48 -0.79
C PHE A 23 10.40 3.14 0.58
N PRO A 24 9.69 4.23 0.91
CA PRO A 24 9.82 4.96 2.18
C PRO A 24 9.04 4.27 3.30
N LYS A 25 9.42 3.02 3.62
CA LYS A 25 8.72 2.20 4.61
C LYS A 25 8.99 2.64 6.04
N LYS A 26 7.91 2.81 6.80
CA LYS A 26 7.90 3.06 8.25
C LYS A 26 7.29 1.87 9.03
N PRO A 27 7.59 1.69 10.32
CA PRO A 27 6.88 0.72 11.14
C PRO A 27 5.42 1.17 11.39
N GLY A 28 4.47 0.23 11.38
CA GLY A 28 3.07 0.51 11.71
C GLY A 28 2.28 -0.75 12.11
N SER A 29 1.16 -0.54 12.78
CA SER A 29 0.14 -1.55 13.07
C SER A 29 -0.94 -1.48 12.00
N ILE A 30 -1.09 -2.57 11.23
CA ILE A 30 -1.98 -2.63 10.07
C ILE A 30 -2.91 -3.83 10.25
N TRP A 31 -4.22 -3.59 10.11
CA TRP A 31 -5.24 -4.63 10.21
C TRP A 31 -6.15 -4.58 8.99
N MET A 32 -6.53 -5.75 8.49
CA MET A 32 -7.48 -5.90 7.38
C MET A 32 -8.38 -7.11 7.64
N THR A 33 -9.67 -6.96 7.37
CA THR A 33 -10.62 -8.08 7.40
C THR A 33 -10.24 -9.11 6.33
N ARG A 34 -10.25 -10.40 6.69
CA ARG A 34 -10.06 -11.51 5.76
C ARG A 34 -11.40 -12.16 5.44
N PRO A 35 -11.62 -12.61 4.18
CA PRO A 35 -12.83 -13.34 3.85
C PRO A 35 -12.83 -14.71 4.54
N VAL A 36 -14.03 -15.21 4.83
CA VAL A 36 -14.26 -16.56 5.36
C VAL A 36 -15.00 -17.41 4.35
N THR A 37 -14.70 -18.70 4.31
CA THR A 37 -15.40 -19.68 3.46
C THR A 37 -16.41 -20.51 4.23
N VAL A 38 -16.33 -20.51 5.57
CA VAL A 38 -17.21 -21.24 6.48
C VAL A 38 -17.60 -20.37 7.68
N GLY A 39 -18.71 -20.70 8.33
CA GLY A 39 -19.19 -19.97 9.50
C GLY A 39 -19.82 -18.61 9.17
N ARG A 40 -19.89 -17.76 10.20
CA ARG A 40 -20.59 -16.45 10.18
C ARG A 40 -19.75 -15.27 10.69
N ALA A 41 -18.53 -15.53 11.18
CA ALA A 41 -17.67 -14.53 11.81
C ALA A 41 -16.77 -13.77 10.80
N GLY A 42 -17.30 -13.45 9.62
CA GLY A 42 -16.57 -12.72 8.59
C GLY A 42 -17.34 -12.63 7.26
N PRO A 43 -16.88 -11.76 6.34
CA PRO A 43 -17.51 -11.59 5.03
C PRO A 43 -17.11 -12.68 4.05
N ARG A 44 -17.92 -12.87 3.00
CA ARG A 44 -17.57 -13.64 1.80
C ARG A 44 -17.16 -12.70 0.67
N LEU A 45 -16.51 -13.27 -0.35
CA LEU A 45 -16.21 -12.59 -1.61
C LEU A 45 -17.42 -12.71 -2.53
N GLU A 46 -18.44 -11.92 -2.23
CA GLU A 46 -19.72 -11.86 -2.95
C GLU A 46 -20.37 -10.48 -2.72
N PRO A 47 -21.37 -10.08 -3.52
CA PRO A 47 -22.07 -8.82 -3.31
C PRO A 47 -22.62 -8.71 -1.88
N GLY A 48 -22.38 -7.57 -1.22
CA GLY A 48 -22.73 -7.31 0.18
C GLY A 48 -21.64 -7.70 1.19
N GLY A 49 -20.57 -8.38 0.75
CA GLY A 49 -19.40 -8.66 1.61
C GLY A 49 -18.74 -7.37 2.10
N ARG A 50 -18.54 -7.24 3.41
CA ARG A 50 -17.99 -6.04 4.06
C ARG A 50 -16.63 -6.25 4.68
N PHE A 51 -15.69 -5.40 4.34
CA PHE A 51 -14.29 -5.44 4.77
C PHE A 51 -13.92 -4.12 5.44
N GLY A 52 -13.09 -4.18 6.48
CA GLY A 52 -12.48 -3.03 7.12
C GLY A 52 -10.97 -3.11 7.08
N ALA A 53 -10.31 -1.96 7.07
CA ALA A 53 -8.87 -1.84 7.22
C ALA A 53 -8.51 -0.65 8.12
N THR A 54 -7.44 -0.78 8.89
CA THR A 54 -6.92 0.30 9.72
C THR A 54 -5.40 0.36 9.66
N LEU A 55 -4.87 1.57 9.78
CA LEU A 55 -3.43 1.85 9.91
C LEU A 55 -3.20 2.71 11.14
N SER A 56 -2.27 2.32 11.99
CA SER A 56 -1.76 3.16 13.09
C SER A 56 -0.23 3.14 13.10
N ALA A 57 0.39 4.25 13.46
CA ALA A 57 1.84 4.34 13.67
C ALA A 57 2.12 5.30 14.83
N SER A 58 3.20 5.06 15.58
CA SER A 58 3.58 5.88 16.74
C SER A 58 2.40 6.13 17.70
N ASP A 59 1.60 5.08 17.95
CA ASP A 59 0.39 5.11 18.80
C ASP A 59 -0.67 6.15 18.37
N ARG A 60 -0.76 6.44 17.08
CA ARG A 60 -1.81 7.27 16.48
C ARG A 60 -2.52 6.51 15.37
N ARG A 61 -3.84 6.57 15.34
CA ARG A 61 -4.64 6.13 14.19
C ARG A 61 -4.35 7.08 13.04
N LEU A 62 -3.92 6.55 11.90
CA LEU A 62 -3.58 7.35 10.72
C LEU A 62 -4.62 7.22 9.60
N ALA A 63 -5.21 6.03 9.43
CA ALA A 63 -6.27 5.82 8.45
C ALA A 63 -7.22 4.70 8.84
N GLU A 64 -8.47 4.84 8.38
CA GLU A 64 -9.51 3.82 8.41
C GLU A 64 -10.16 3.72 7.04
N ALA A 65 -10.49 2.51 6.62
CA ALA A 65 -11.19 2.27 5.37
C ALA A 65 -12.22 1.16 5.52
N THR A 66 -13.31 1.27 4.77
CA THR A 66 -14.29 0.19 4.61
C THR A 66 -14.56 -0.07 3.14
N LEU A 67 -14.97 -1.29 2.82
CA LEU A 67 -15.34 -1.73 1.48
C LEU A 67 -16.55 -2.64 1.56
N GLU A 68 -17.60 -2.33 0.80
CA GLU A 68 -18.76 -3.20 0.57
C GLU A 68 -18.79 -3.63 -0.89
N LEU A 69 -18.56 -4.93 -1.14
CA LEU A 69 -18.46 -5.48 -2.49
C LEU A 69 -19.79 -5.40 -3.24
N THR A 70 -19.75 -5.05 -4.51
CA THR A 70 -20.94 -5.01 -5.38
C THR A 70 -20.87 -5.99 -6.53
N ALA A 71 -19.69 -6.18 -7.15
CA ALA A 71 -19.51 -7.05 -8.31
C ALA A 71 -18.04 -7.37 -8.54
N LEU A 72 -17.76 -8.25 -9.51
CA LEU A 72 -16.43 -8.37 -10.11
C LEU A 72 -16.14 -7.15 -11.00
N SER A 73 -14.91 -6.68 -10.97
CA SER A 73 -14.40 -5.58 -11.79
C SER A 73 -13.75 -6.11 -13.07
N GLU A 74 -14.05 -5.49 -14.21
CA GLU A 74 -13.39 -5.80 -15.48
C GLU A 74 -12.02 -5.11 -15.60
N SER A 75 -11.87 -3.93 -14.99
CA SER A 75 -10.67 -3.08 -15.13
C SER A 75 -9.78 -3.07 -13.88
N GLY A 76 -10.37 -3.27 -12.69
CA GLY A 76 -9.64 -3.22 -11.42
C GLY A 76 -9.01 -1.85 -11.11
N PRO A 77 -8.10 -1.79 -10.12
CA PRO A 77 -7.42 -0.55 -9.77
C PRO A 77 -6.34 -0.19 -10.79
N THR A 78 -6.35 1.06 -11.27
CA THR A 78 -5.37 1.57 -12.27
C THR A 78 -4.15 2.25 -11.66
N VAL A 79 -4.13 2.46 -10.33
CA VAL A 79 -3.07 3.20 -9.63
C VAL A 79 -1.67 2.59 -9.81
N ASN A 80 -1.60 1.26 -10.00
CA ASN A 80 -0.34 0.53 -10.20
C ASN A 80 -0.10 0.12 -11.66
N SER A 81 -0.91 0.63 -12.62
CA SER A 81 -0.70 0.38 -14.05
C SER A 81 0.54 1.10 -14.60
N PRO A 82 0.82 2.37 -14.25
CA PRO A 82 2.06 3.02 -14.65
C PRO A 82 3.30 2.44 -13.94
N PRO A 83 4.50 2.57 -14.51
CA PRO A 83 5.75 2.22 -13.83
C PRO A 83 5.88 2.96 -12.49
N LEU A 84 6.34 2.24 -11.47
CA LEU A 84 6.52 2.77 -10.13
C LEU A 84 7.93 3.33 -9.98
N LEU A 85 8.02 4.62 -9.64
CA LEU A 85 9.27 5.34 -9.46
C LEU A 85 9.50 5.62 -7.97
N ASN A 86 10.63 5.14 -7.47
CA ASN A 86 11.05 5.32 -6.10
C ASN A 86 12.27 6.25 -6.01
N THR A 87 12.50 6.79 -4.81
CA THR A 87 13.73 7.51 -4.48
C THR A 87 14.46 6.68 -3.44
N ARG A 88 15.63 6.17 -3.81
CA ARG A 88 16.47 5.38 -2.91
C ARG A 88 17.45 6.34 -2.25
N LEU A 89 17.21 6.58 -0.97
CA LEU A 89 17.95 7.52 -0.13
C LEU A 89 18.55 6.77 1.06
N PHE A 90 19.86 6.90 1.25
CA PHE A 90 20.54 6.48 2.46
C PHE A 90 21.51 7.59 2.90
N PRO A 91 21.17 8.35 3.95
CA PRO A 91 22.00 9.46 4.41
C PRO A 91 23.39 9.00 4.88
N ALA A 92 24.39 9.85 4.67
CA ALA A 92 25.68 9.70 5.33
C ALA A 92 25.51 9.92 6.84
N TRP A 93 26.10 9.03 7.64
CA TRP A 93 25.96 9.08 9.10
C TRP A 93 26.79 10.22 9.72
N ASP A 94 27.97 10.49 9.16
CA ASP A 94 28.86 11.58 9.59
C ASP A 94 28.45 12.95 9.03
N GLY A 95 27.60 12.97 8.00
CA GLY A 95 27.18 14.19 7.31
C GLY A 95 28.26 14.80 6.40
N GLU A 96 29.38 14.11 6.21
CA GLU A 96 30.49 14.54 5.35
C GLU A 96 30.54 13.72 4.06
N ASP A 97 30.24 12.42 4.14
CA ASP A 97 30.19 11.55 2.97
C ASP A 97 28.99 11.88 2.05
N GLU A 98 29.13 11.56 0.76
CA GLU A 98 28.03 11.68 -0.20
C GLU A 98 26.94 10.65 0.13
N PRO A 99 25.68 11.06 0.36
CA PRO A 99 24.60 10.13 0.61
C PRO A 99 24.28 9.33 -0.65
N LEU A 100 23.79 8.10 -0.49
CA LEU A 100 23.12 7.43 -1.60
C LEU A 100 21.85 8.21 -1.92
N TYR A 101 21.77 8.80 -3.10
CA TYR A 101 20.57 9.45 -3.61
C TYR A 101 20.38 9.11 -5.09
N GLU A 102 19.39 8.28 -5.39
CA GLU A 102 19.06 7.93 -6.77
C GLU A 102 17.56 7.70 -6.99
N HIS A 103 17.11 7.97 -8.21
CA HIS A 103 15.78 7.57 -8.66
C HIS A 103 15.86 6.18 -9.29
N VAL A 104 14.92 5.31 -8.92
CA VAL A 104 14.88 3.92 -9.40
C VAL A 104 13.49 3.53 -9.85
N TRP A 105 13.40 2.82 -10.97
CA TRP A 105 12.20 2.10 -11.38
C TRP A 105 12.10 0.80 -10.60
N ALA A 106 10.96 0.58 -9.94
CA ALA A 106 10.70 -0.70 -9.30
C ALA A 106 10.51 -1.79 -10.37
N GLY A 107 11.32 -2.85 -10.30
CA GLY A 107 11.19 -4.01 -11.16
C GLY A 107 10.31 -5.10 -10.55
N GLY A 108 10.44 -6.30 -11.10
CA GLY A 108 9.64 -7.46 -10.75
C GLY A 108 8.91 -8.05 -11.95
N ARG A 109 8.66 -9.35 -11.86
CA ARG A 109 8.09 -10.19 -12.92
C ARG A 109 7.01 -11.12 -12.35
N ASP A 110 6.44 -11.96 -13.22
CA ASP A 110 5.45 -12.99 -12.87
C ASP A 110 4.24 -12.44 -12.11
N ARG A 111 3.71 -11.29 -12.54
CA ARG A 111 2.53 -10.69 -11.89
C ARG A 111 1.31 -11.58 -12.10
N GLU A 112 0.65 -11.96 -11.02
CA GLU A 112 -0.57 -12.76 -11.01
C GLU A 112 -1.63 -12.09 -10.12
N ILE A 113 -2.86 -12.03 -10.62
CA ILE A 113 -3.99 -11.36 -9.95
C ILE A 113 -5.20 -12.30 -9.98
N SER A 114 -5.86 -12.47 -8.84
CA SER A 114 -7.15 -13.19 -8.77
C SER A 114 -8.26 -12.39 -9.45
N PRO A 115 -9.49 -12.92 -9.58
CA PRO A 115 -10.65 -12.08 -9.85
C PRO A 115 -10.70 -10.91 -8.87
N ILE A 116 -10.99 -9.72 -9.40
CA ILE A 116 -11.00 -8.48 -8.63
C ILE A 116 -12.44 -8.17 -8.26
N TRP A 117 -12.72 -8.09 -6.96
CA TRP A 117 -14.00 -7.57 -6.48
C TRP A 117 -13.93 -6.07 -6.32
N GLU A 118 -14.95 -5.37 -6.79
CA GLU A 118 -15.13 -3.94 -6.67
C GLU A 118 -16.35 -3.60 -5.84
N GLY A 119 -16.32 -2.45 -5.18
CA GLY A 119 -17.48 -1.97 -4.45
C GLY A 119 -17.33 -0.56 -3.89
N ARG A 120 -18.33 -0.18 -3.09
CA ARG A 120 -18.37 1.13 -2.43
C ARG A 120 -17.34 1.15 -1.31
N ALA A 121 -16.54 2.21 -1.26
CA ALA A 121 -15.51 2.35 -0.24
C ALA A 121 -15.61 3.66 0.53
N THR A 122 -15.10 3.62 1.75
CA THR A 122 -14.77 4.81 2.54
C THR A 122 -13.27 4.81 2.83
N LEU A 123 -12.71 6.00 3.00
CA LEU A 123 -11.35 6.20 3.47
C LEU A 123 -11.32 7.49 4.28
N GLU A 124 -10.95 7.39 5.54
CA GLU A 124 -10.71 8.51 6.43
C GLU A 124 -9.22 8.52 6.81
N VAL A 125 -8.62 9.70 6.79
CA VAL A 125 -7.22 9.93 7.15
C VAL A 125 -7.22 10.92 8.31
N PHE A 126 -6.43 10.63 9.34
CA PHE A 126 -6.41 11.38 10.59
C PHE A 126 -5.08 12.11 10.77
N ASP A 127 -5.14 13.29 11.39
CA ASP A 127 -3.96 14.06 11.76
C ASP A 127 -3.09 13.32 12.77
N SER A 128 -1.77 13.50 12.64
CA SER A 128 -0.80 12.97 13.57
C SER A 128 0.37 13.95 13.74
N PRO A 129 0.84 14.20 14.97
CA PRO A 129 2.04 15.01 15.17
C PRO A 129 3.33 14.29 14.71
N ALA A 130 3.25 12.99 14.42
CA ALA A 130 4.38 12.16 14.04
C ALA A 130 4.31 11.68 12.58
N ASP A 131 3.29 12.08 11.83
CA ASP A 131 3.09 11.63 10.45
C ASP A 131 2.35 12.66 9.60
N GLU A 132 2.71 12.73 8.32
CA GLU A 132 2.21 13.73 7.38
C GLU A 132 1.15 13.16 6.41
N LEU A 133 0.69 11.92 6.61
CA LEU A 133 -0.30 11.29 5.72
C LEU A 133 -1.56 12.16 5.52
N ALA A 134 -1.99 12.89 6.55
CA ALA A 134 -3.15 13.78 6.49
C ALA A 134 -3.01 14.94 5.49
N ALA A 135 -1.78 15.33 5.14
CA ALA A 135 -1.54 16.31 4.07
C ALA A 135 -2.02 15.82 2.69
N LEU A 136 -2.22 14.51 2.53
CA LEU A 136 -2.77 13.86 1.33
C LEU A 136 -4.17 13.29 1.56
N ALA A 137 -4.93 13.83 2.52
CA ALA A 137 -6.30 13.41 2.79
C ALA A 137 -7.16 13.45 1.51
N PRO A 138 -8.03 12.45 1.27
CA PRO A 138 -8.77 12.34 0.03
C PRO A 138 -9.84 13.44 -0.08
N VAL A 139 -9.82 14.19 -1.19
CA VAL A 139 -10.93 15.11 -1.54
C VAL A 139 -12.18 14.36 -2.01
N ARG A 140 -12.00 13.13 -2.52
CA ARG A 140 -13.06 12.22 -2.96
C ARG A 140 -12.55 10.79 -2.91
N VAL A 141 -13.38 9.88 -2.40
CA VAL A 141 -13.11 8.44 -2.42
C VAL A 141 -13.81 7.81 -3.63
N GLY A 142 -13.07 7.00 -4.39
CA GLY A 142 -13.60 6.23 -5.54
C GLY A 142 -14.11 4.85 -5.13
N SER A 143 -14.15 3.93 -6.08
CA SER A 143 -14.38 2.52 -5.79
C SER A 143 -13.23 1.92 -4.96
N GLY A 144 -13.56 0.96 -4.11
CA GLY A 144 -12.56 0.10 -3.46
C GLY A 144 -12.52 -1.27 -4.11
N PHE A 145 -11.41 -1.97 -3.88
CA PHE A 145 -11.13 -3.25 -4.51
C PHE A 145 -10.62 -4.28 -3.51
N TRP A 146 -10.99 -5.54 -3.71
CA TRP A 146 -10.44 -6.69 -2.99
C TRP A 146 -9.97 -7.75 -3.98
N PHE A 147 -8.73 -8.19 -3.86
CA PHE A 147 -8.13 -9.24 -4.70
C PHE A 147 -6.86 -9.80 -4.06
N SER A 148 -6.42 -10.95 -4.54
CA SER A 148 -5.08 -11.51 -4.27
C SER A 148 -4.11 -11.05 -5.34
N PHE A 149 -2.88 -10.72 -4.93
CA PHE A 149 -1.80 -10.26 -5.81
C PHE A 149 -0.51 -11.02 -5.50
N GLY A 150 0.12 -11.57 -6.53
CA GLY A 150 1.42 -12.24 -6.48
C GLY A 150 2.38 -11.67 -7.51
N TYR A 151 3.67 -11.65 -7.19
CA TYR A 151 4.75 -11.29 -8.12
C TYR A 151 6.12 -11.71 -7.55
N THR A 152 7.12 -11.77 -8.42
CA THR A 152 8.51 -12.01 -8.07
C THR A 152 9.28 -10.68 -8.08
N VAL A 153 10.02 -10.38 -7.01
CA VAL A 153 10.96 -9.24 -6.97
C VAL A 153 12.33 -9.74 -7.40
N ASP A 154 12.88 -9.19 -8.48
CA ASP A 154 14.19 -9.56 -9.03
C ASP A 154 15.14 -8.38 -9.25
N GLY A 155 14.76 -7.17 -8.82
CA GLY A 155 15.59 -5.97 -8.88
C GLY A 155 14.82 -4.74 -9.34
N GLY A 156 15.54 -3.66 -9.62
CA GLY A 156 15.03 -2.45 -10.25
C GLY A 156 16.14 -1.82 -11.09
N SER A 157 15.84 -0.78 -11.85
CA SER A 157 16.82 -0.04 -12.64
C SER A 157 16.92 1.40 -12.17
N ARG A 158 18.13 1.98 -12.25
CA ARG A 158 18.32 3.41 -12.05
C ARG A 158 17.65 4.18 -13.19
N VAL A 159 17.08 5.33 -12.89
CA VAL A 159 16.61 6.27 -13.92
C VAL A 159 17.81 7.04 -14.44
N GLU A 160 18.00 7.01 -15.77
CA GLU A 160 19.01 7.80 -16.48
C GLU A 160 18.66 9.29 -16.52
#